data_AF-A0A8D0AAQ3-F1
#
_entry.id   AF-A0A8D0AAQ3-F1
#
_cell.length_a   1.000
_cell.length_b   1.000
_cell.length_c   1.000
_cell.angle_alpha   90.00
_cell.angle_beta   90.00
_cell.angle_gamma   90.00
#
_symmetry.space_group_name_H-M   'P 1'
#
loop_
_entity.id
_entity.type
_entity.pdbx_description
1 polymer ?
#
loop_
_entity_poly.entity_id
_entity_poly.type
_entity_poly.pdbx_seq_one_letter_code
_entity_poly.pdbx_strand_id
1 'polypeptide(L)'
;MSCFVLAFHLDRVLGLNRSLPAVLRTFHSPVLPYRYTSGTPRPVVWWDPDIQHLADTDNDQNSVALSWAQYQKLLQVRCGTEAELRSAPCVGVQHSEWGRLALFDFLLQVNDRLDRYCCGFIPEPTELCVENRLHAKCGSTKDLLLVHILVRKADPSRLVFIDNAGRPQQSTNNLNFQLVEGIDEFPERAVAVLQSGCLSSLLLRSLYTDREFWDSRGGASGLRPLIHTVERRGQILLQHIRDRKLQLNRDL
;
A
#
# COMPACT_ATOMS: atom_id res chain seq x y z
N MET A 1 -12.16 -4.38 10.06
CA MET A 1 -11.00 -5.29 10.11
C MET A 1 -9.74 -4.42 10.25
N SER A 2 -8.77 -4.74 11.11
CA SER A 2 -7.53 -3.95 11.19
C SER A 2 -6.63 -4.26 9.99
N CYS A 3 -6.82 -3.53 8.89
CA CYS A 3 -6.05 -3.70 7.66
C CYS A 3 -4.54 -3.49 7.87
N PHE A 4 -4.13 -2.66 8.84
CA PHE A 4 -2.72 -2.35 9.12
C PHE A 4 -1.86 -3.55 9.52
N VAL A 5 -2.38 -4.46 10.35
CA VAL A 5 -1.62 -5.64 10.80
C VAL A 5 -1.41 -6.60 9.63
N LEU A 6 -2.48 -6.89 8.88
CA LEU A 6 -2.37 -7.69 7.65
C LEU A 6 -1.37 -7.09 6.66
N ALA A 7 -1.47 -5.78 6.43
CA ALA A 7 -0.59 -5.05 5.53
C ALA A 7 0.89 -5.18 5.93
N PHE A 8 1.19 -5.00 7.22
CA PHE A 8 2.54 -5.20 7.75
C PHE A 8 3.08 -6.62 7.53
N HIS A 9 2.28 -7.63 7.83
CA HIS A 9 2.71 -9.02 7.64
C HIS A 9 2.86 -9.40 6.16
N LEU A 10 2.01 -8.86 5.28
CA LEU A 10 2.10 -9.06 3.83
C LEU A 10 3.38 -8.41 3.26
N ASP A 11 3.67 -7.16 3.63
CA ASP A 11 4.88 -6.42 3.23
C ASP A 11 6.16 -7.22 3.55
N ARG A 12 6.22 -7.82 4.75
CA ARG A 12 7.34 -8.67 5.17
C ARG A 12 7.43 -9.99 4.39
N VAL A 13 6.30 -10.65 4.15
CA VAL A 13 6.27 -11.93 3.41
C VAL A 13 6.70 -11.74 1.96
N LEU A 14 6.30 -10.63 1.35
CA LEU A 14 6.71 -10.24 -0.01
C LEU A 14 8.15 -9.72 -0.06
N GLY A 15 8.78 -9.45 1.10
CA GLY A 15 10.16 -8.95 1.20
C GLY A 15 10.30 -7.47 0.86
N LEU A 16 9.21 -6.71 0.83
CA LEU A 16 9.23 -5.29 0.49
C LEU A 16 9.89 -4.47 1.60
N ASN A 17 9.56 -4.75 2.86
CA ASN A 17 10.10 -4.10 4.06
C ASN A 17 9.97 -2.56 4.02
N ARG A 18 8.76 -2.07 3.76
CA ARG A 18 8.45 -0.63 3.66
C ARG A 18 7.37 -0.19 4.65
N SER A 19 6.53 -1.11 5.12
CA SER A 19 5.50 -0.83 6.10
C SER A 19 6.06 -0.66 7.52
N LEU A 20 5.38 0.13 8.34
CA LEU A 20 5.75 0.27 9.76
C LEU A 20 5.29 -0.95 10.57
N PRO A 21 6.05 -1.36 11.61
CA PRO A 21 5.61 -2.39 12.53
C PRO A 21 4.20 -2.15 13.07
N ALA A 22 3.35 -3.16 12.94
CA ALA A 22 1.97 -3.11 13.40
C ALA A 22 1.58 -4.41 14.11
N VAL A 23 0.91 -4.28 15.26
CA VAL A 23 0.36 -5.39 16.04
C VAL A 23 -1.04 -5.06 16.53
N LEU A 24 -1.83 -6.05 16.94
CA LEU A 24 -3.13 -5.87 17.56
C LEU A 24 -3.03 -6.06 19.07
N ARG A 25 -3.50 -5.09 19.88
CA ARG A 25 -3.45 -5.17 21.34
C ARG A 25 -4.74 -4.74 22.01
N THR A 26 -5.09 -5.40 23.09
CA THR A 26 -6.20 -5.03 23.97
C THR A 26 -5.61 -4.29 25.15
N PHE A 27 -6.06 -3.05 25.30
CA PHE A 27 -5.58 -2.20 26.35
C PHE A 27 -6.47 -2.33 27.57
N HIS A 28 -5.85 -2.60 28.72
CA HIS A 28 -6.48 -2.56 30.03
C HIS A 28 -5.69 -1.55 30.86
N SER A 29 -6.08 -0.27 30.81
CA SER A 29 -5.38 0.78 31.53
C SER A 29 -6.38 1.77 32.11
N PRO A 30 -6.29 2.10 33.41
CA PRO A 30 -7.15 3.14 34.01
C PRO A 30 -6.81 4.55 33.52
N VAL A 31 -5.66 4.74 32.87
CA VAL A 31 -5.19 6.04 32.35
C VAL A 31 -5.67 6.29 30.92
N LEU A 32 -6.02 5.24 30.18
CA LEU A 32 -6.52 5.38 28.82
C LEU A 32 -8.04 5.61 28.84
N PRO A 33 -8.57 6.50 27.97
CA PRO A 33 -10.01 6.70 27.85
C PRO A 33 -10.73 5.39 27.52
N TYR A 34 -11.98 5.25 28.02
CA TYR A 34 -12.81 4.06 27.84
C TYR A 34 -12.89 3.57 26.38
N ARG A 35 -12.86 4.48 25.40
CA ARG A 35 -12.88 4.14 23.97
C ARG A 35 -11.73 3.23 23.52
N TYR A 36 -10.61 3.25 24.25
CA TYR A 36 -9.43 2.42 23.99
C TYR A 36 -9.41 1.15 24.83
N THR A 37 -10.14 1.11 25.93
CA THR A 37 -10.15 0.01 26.90
C THR A 37 -11.47 -0.74 26.95
N SER A 38 -12.36 -0.53 25.98
CA SER A 38 -13.68 -1.18 25.87
C SER A 38 -13.61 -2.68 25.54
N GLY A 39 -12.48 -3.34 25.83
CA GLY A 39 -12.22 -4.76 25.55
C GLY A 39 -12.03 -5.11 24.08
N THR A 40 -12.17 -4.17 23.14
CA THR A 40 -11.94 -4.42 21.71
C THR A 40 -10.46 -4.23 21.39
N PRO A 41 -9.77 -5.25 20.82
CA PRO A 41 -8.40 -5.11 20.36
C PRO A 41 -8.24 -3.96 19.36
N ARG A 42 -7.16 -3.18 19.50
CA ARG A 42 -6.83 -2.04 18.64
C ARG A 42 -5.50 -2.25 17.92
N PRO A 43 -5.35 -1.81 16.67
CA PRO A 43 -4.05 -1.81 16.02
C PRO A 43 -3.13 -0.80 16.74
N VAL A 44 -1.89 -1.21 16.97
CA VAL A 44 -0.80 -0.40 17.47
C VAL A 44 0.23 -0.37 16.36
N VAL A 45 0.45 0.81 15.80
CA VAL A 45 1.42 1.04 14.73
C VAL A 45 2.58 1.81 15.33
N TRP A 46 3.79 1.40 15.02
CA TRP A 46 5.00 2.10 15.43
C TRP A 46 4.97 3.55 14.92
N TRP A 47 5.21 4.51 15.81
CA TRP A 47 5.40 5.89 15.42
C TRP A 47 6.86 6.11 15.03
N ASP A 48 7.11 6.37 13.75
CA ASP A 48 8.46 6.58 13.23
C ASP A 48 8.78 8.09 13.17
N PRO A 49 9.63 8.62 14.07
CA PRO A 49 9.95 10.06 14.12
C PRO A 49 10.84 10.51 12.95
N ASP A 50 11.42 9.56 12.21
CA ASP A 50 12.28 9.84 11.07
C ASP A 50 11.48 10.10 9.79
N ILE A 51 10.16 9.88 9.80
CA ILE A 51 9.30 10.25 8.67
C ILE A 51 9.40 11.76 8.41
N GLN A 52 9.67 12.09 7.15
CA GLN A 52 9.71 13.46 6.69
C GLN A 52 8.29 13.92 6.34
N HIS A 53 7.88 15.08 6.83
CA HIS A 53 6.64 15.72 6.40
C HIS A 53 6.95 17.06 5.77
N LEU A 54 6.15 17.46 4.78
CA LEU A 54 6.15 18.83 4.29
C LEU A 54 5.74 19.78 5.43
N ALA A 55 6.23 21.02 5.37
CA ALA A 55 5.93 22.04 6.38
C ALA A 55 4.48 22.54 6.34
N ASP A 56 3.76 22.20 5.26
CA ASP A 56 2.39 22.62 5.03
C ASP A 56 1.40 21.77 5.84
N THR A 57 0.60 22.43 6.68
CA THR A 57 -0.39 21.80 7.56
C THR A 57 -1.60 21.23 6.81
N ASP A 58 -1.83 21.65 5.57
CA ASP A 58 -2.95 21.20 4.74
C ASP A 58 -2.58 20.04 3.82
N ASN A 59 -1.30 19.67 3.75
CA ASN A 59 -0.85 18.51 3.00
C ASN A 59 -1.11 17.24 3.82
N ASP A 60 -1.83 16.26 3.25
CA ASP A 60 -2.22 14.97 3.86
C ASP A 60 -1.00 14.08 4.18
N GLN A 61 -0.14 14.56 5.08
CA GLN A 61 1.06 13.90 5.60
C GLN A 61 2.13 13.54 4.57
N ASN A 62 2.16 14.17 3.38
CA ASN A 62 3.17 13.89 2.35
C ASN A 62 4.60 14.34 2.75
N SER A 63 5.62 13.61 2.28
CA SER A 63 7.01 14.09 2.18
C SER A 63 7.26 14.82 0.86
N VAL A 64 6.49 14.49 -0.17
CA VAL A 64 6.61 15.02 -1.53
C VAL A 64 5.21 15.29 -2.08
N ALA A 65 5.00 16.48 -2.65
CA ALA A 65 3.77 16.82 -3.34
C ALA A 65 3.84 16.37 -4.81
N LEU A 66 2.94 15.46 -5.20
CA LEU A 66 2.84 14.93 -6.56
C LEU A 66 1.38 14.92 -7.02
N SER A 67 1.12 15.43 -8.21
CA SER A 67 -0.10 15.11 -8.96
C SER A 67 0.07 13.80 -9.74
N TRP A 68 -1.04 13.18 -10.13
CA TRP A 68 -1.07 12.00 -10.99
C TRP A 68 -0.28 12.23 -12.28
N ALA A 69 -0.47 13.38 -12.92
CA ALA A 69 0.25 13.75 -14.13
C ALA A 69 1.77 13.89 -13.91
N GLN A 70 2.21 14.40 -12.75
CA GLN A 70 3.64 14.48 -12.41
C GLN A 70 4.22 13.10 -12.11
N TYR A 71 3.49 12.28 -11.35
CA TYR A 71 3.86 10.90 -11.06
C TYR A 71 4.09 10.09 -12.34
N GLN A 72 3.15 10.14 -13.30
CA GLN A 72 3.28 9.44 -14.57
C GLN A 72 4.51 9.90 -15.39
N LYS A 73 4.86 11.20 -15.36
CA LYS A 73 6.09 11.70 -15.99
C LYS A 73 7.34 11.22 -15.27
N LEU A 74 7.31 11.18 -13.94
CA LEU A 74 8.42 10.67 -13.12
C LEU A 74 8.70 9.19 -13.42
N LEU A 75 7.67 8.36 -13.62
CA LEU A 75 7.85 6.93 -13.94
C LEU A 75 8.59 6.74 -15.26
N GLN A 76 8.32 7.60 -16.25
CA GLN A 76 8.94 7.51 -17.58
C GLN A 76 10.44 7.79 -17.58
N VAL A 77 10.95 8.59 -16.63
CA VAL A 77 12.37 8.98 -16.60
C VAL A 77 13.25 8.07 -15.73
N ARG A 78 12.65 7.05 -15.08
CA ARG A 78 13.35 6.02 -14.30
C ARG A 78 14.41 6.58 -13.35
N CYS A 79 13.98 7.45 -12.45
CA CYS A 79 14.82 8.16 -11.48
C CYS A 79 15.73 7.22 -10.68
N GLY A 80 17.03 7.53 -10.65
CA GLY A 80 18.06 6.71 -9.98
C GLY A 80 18.63 5.58 -10.84
N THR A 81 18.02 5.31 -11.99
CA THR A 81 18.52 4.36 -13.00
C THR A 81 19.00 5.10 -14.25
N GLU A 82 18.13 5.92 -14.86
CA GLU A 82 18.44 6.64 -16.11
C GLU A 82 18.59 8.16 -15.88
N ALA A 83 17.85 8.71 -14.91
CA ALA A 83 17.92 10.13 -14.53
C ALA A 83 18.48 10.31 -13.11
N GLU A 84 19.11 11.46 -12.84
CA GLU A 84 19.58 11.79 -11.49
C GLU A 84 18.40 11.92 -10.53
N LEU A 85 18.54 11.31 -9.34
CA LEU A 85 17.47 11.20 -8.33
C LEU A 85 16.86 12.56 -7.92
N ARG A 86 17.65 13.63 -7.96
CA ARG A 86 17.25 14.99 -7.53
C ARG A 86 17.05 15.97 -8.70
N SER A 87 17.12 15.49 -9.94
CA SER A 87 16.85 16.31 -11.13
C SER A 87 15.37 16.28 -11.47
N ALA A 88 14.76 17.40 -11.87
CA ALA A 88 13.36 17.39 -12.28
C ALA A 88 13.16 16.47 -13.52
N PRO A 89 12.12 15.61 -13.56
CA PRO A 89 10.96 15.55 -12.67
C PRO A 89 11.10 14.63 -11.43
N CYS A 90 12.29 14.08 -11.16
CA CYS A 90 12.55 13.21 -10.02
C CYS A 90 12.40 13.94 -8.69
N VAL A 91 11.99 13.18 -7.66
CA VAL A 91 11.67 13.71 -6.33
C VAL A 91 12.55 13.12 -5.22
N GLY A 92 13.71 12.58 -5.59
CA GLY A 92 14.63 11.97 -4.65
C GLY A 92 14.31 10.52 -4.29
N VAL A 93 13.32 9.87 -4.92
CA VAL A 93 12.92 8.47 -4.69
C VAL A 93 13.38 7.58 -5.84
N GLN A 94 13.90 6.40 -5.51
CA GLN A 94 14.35 5.40 -6.49
C GLN A 94 13.17 4.87 -7.32
N HIS A 95 13.35 4.73 -8.64
CA HIS A 95 12.32 4.24 -9.57
C HIS A 95 11.65 2.95 -9.09
N SER A 96 12.46 2.03 -8.61
CA SER A 96 12.03 0.72 -8.13
C SER A 96 11.08 0.75 -6.92
N GLU A 97 11.05 1.83 -6.16
CA GLU A 97 10.17 1.97 -5.01
C GLU A 97 8.71 2.10 -5.45
N TRP A 98 8.46 2.68 -6.63
CA TRP A 98 7.12 2.80 -7.20
C TRP A 98 6.55 1.44 -7.62
N GLY A 99 7.38 0.54 -8.16
CA GLY A 99 6.98 -0.84 -8.45
C GLY A 99 6.65 -1.64 -7.18
N ARG A 100 7.42 -1.46 -6.10
CA ARG A 100 7.12 -2.06 -4.78
C ARG A 100 5.78 -1.55 -4.24
N LEU A 101 5.57 -0.23 -4.31
CA LEU A 101 4.36 0.42 -3.83
C LEU A 101 3.12 -0.03 -4.60
N ALA A 102 3.17 0.03 -5.93
CA ALA A 102 2.07 -0.35 -6.81
C ALA A 102 1.67 -1.82 -6.62
N LEU A 103 2.64 -2.73 -6.49
CA LEU A 103 2.35 -4.14 -6.19
C LEU A 103 1.61 -4.30 -4.87
N PHE A 104 2.09 -3.63 -3.82
CA PHE A 104 1.50 -3.71 -2.49
C PHE A 104 0.08 -3.14 -2.44
N ASP A 105 -0.09 -1.92 -2.96
CA ASP A 105 -1.37 -1.23 -3.00
C ASP A 105 -2.37 -1.96 -3.90
N PHE A 106 -1.93 -2.59 -5.01
CA PHE A 106 -2.81 -3.42 -5.85
C PHE A 106 -3.28 -4.69 -5.12
N LEU A 107 -2.40 -5.41 -4.41
CA LEU A 107 -2.80 -6.62 -3.69
C LEU A 107 -3.84 -6.32 -2.59
N LEU A 108 -3.66 -5.23 -1.87
CA LEU A 108 -4.55 -4.81 -0.80
C LEU A 108 -5.72 -3.94 -1.26
N GLN A 109 -5.67 -3.43 -2.50
CA GLN A 109 -6.57 -2.40 -3.03
C GLN A 109 -6.58 -1.15 -2.13
N VAL A 110 -5.39 -0.67 -1.77
CA VAL A 110 -5.18 0.62 -1.09
C VAL A 110 -5.21 1.68 -2.19
N ASN A 111 -6.35 2.34 -2.38
CA ASN A 111 -6.48 3.34 -3.43
C ASN A 111 -6.12 4.74 -2.96
N ASP A 112 -6.32 5.08 -1.68
CA ASP A 112 -6.25 6.47 -1.21
C ASP A 112 -4.92 7.16 -1.56
N ARG A 113 -3.82 6.41 -1.60
CA ARG A 113 -2.47 6.90 -1.89
C ARG A 113 -2.26 7.38 -3.34
N LEU A 114 -2.54 6.51 -4.32
CA LEU A 114 -2.28 6.76 -5.75
C LEU A 114 -3.55 7.18 -6.52
N ASP A 115 -4.72 6.82 -6.00
CA ASP A 115 -6.05 7.06 -6.57
C ASP A 115 -7.05 7.43 -5.47
N ARG A 116 -6.76 8.54 -4.76
CA ARG A 116 -7.63 9.17 -3.76
C ARG A 116 -9.04 9.45 -4.26
N TYR A 117 -9.19 9.60 -5.57
CA TYR A 117 -10.41 10.06 -6.23
C TYR A 117 -11.26 8.89 -6.74
N CYS A 118 -10.80 7.64 -6.56
CA CYS A 118 -11.45 6.42 -7.02
C CYS A 118 -11.72 6.42 -8.54
N CYS A 119 -10.78 6.90 -9.34
CA CYS A 119 -10.92 6.97 -10.79
C CYS A 119 -10.66 5.62 -11.47
N GLY A 120 -9.91 4.72 -10.82
CA GLY A 120 -9.47 3.46 -11.42
C GLY A 120 -10.42 2.28 -11.21
N PHE A 121 -11.56 2.48 -10.54
CA PHE A 121 -12.59 1.47 -10.30
C PHE A 121 -13.96 2.14 -10.15
N ILE A 122 -15.03 1.34 -10.08
CA ILE A 122 -16.39 1.84 -9.80
C ILE A 122 -16.58 1.91 -8.28
N PRO A 123 -16.63 3.11 -7.65
CA PRO A 123 -16.77 3.23 -6.21
C PRO A 123 -18.21 2.99 -5.73
N GLU A 124 -18.34 2.46 -4.51
CA GLU A 124 -19.63 2.43 -3.82
C GLU A 124 -19.97 3.85 -3.31
N PRO A 125 -21.28 4.19 -3.14
CA PRO A 125 -21.68 5.51 -2.65
C PRO A 125 -21.11 5.90 -1.28
N THR A 126 -20.74 4.91 -0.45
CA THR A 126 -20.17 5.09 0.88
C THR A 126 -18.65 5.24 0.88
N GLU A 127 -17.99 5.16 -0.27
CA GLU A 127 -16.55 5.42 -0.36
C GLU A 127 -16.25 6.91 -0.13
N LEU A 128 -15.21 7.21 0.64
CA LEU A 128 -14.87 8.58 1.04
C LEU A 128 -14.66 9.53 -0.15
N CYS A 129 -14.11 9.03 -1.25
CA CYS A 129 -13.93 9.79 -2.49
C CYS A 129 -15.25 10.25 -3.12
N VAL A 130 -16.35 9.51 -2.91
CA VAL A 130 -17.69 9.85 -3.39
C VAL A 130 -18.37 10.78 -2.39
N GLU A 131 -18.35 10.44 -1.10
CA GLU A 131 -18.94 11.27 -0.04
C GLU A 131 -18.34 12.68 -0.01
N ASN A 132 -17.01 12.79 -0.17
CA ASN A 132 -16.30 14.07 -0.23
C ASN A 132 -16.33 14.72 -1.63
N ARG A 133 -17.08 14.16 -2.58
CA ARG A 133 -17.23 14.66 -3.98
C ARG A 133 -15.90 14.77 -4.75
N LEU A 134 -14.87 14.04 -4.33
CA LEU A 134 -13.58 14.01 -5.01
C LEU A 134 -13.71 13.33 -6.38
N HIS A 135 -14.50 12.26 -6.48
CA HIS A 135 -14.67 11.48 -7.71
C HIS A 135 -15.10 12.32 -8.93
N ALA A 136 -15.79 13.45 -8.73
CA ALA A 136 -16.15 14.38 -9.80
C ALA A 136 -14.94 14.95 -10.58
N LYS A 137 -13.73 14.89 -9.99
CA LYS A 137 -12.48 15.37 -10.60
C LYS A 137 -11.80 14.34 -11.50
N CYS A 138 -12.30 13.10 -11.62
CA CYS A 138 -11.69 12.08 -12.46
C CYS A 138 -11.58 12.46 -13.95
N GLY A 139 -12.33 13.46 -14.41
CA GLY A 139 -12.19 14.03 -15.76
C GLY A 139 -10.94 14.90 -15.98
N SER A 140 -10.21 15.27 -14.93
CA SER A 140 -9.04 16.18 -15.00
C SER A 140 -7.84 15.60 -14.26
N THR A 141 -6.89 15.04 -15.01
CA THR A 141 -5.67 14.40 -14.45
C THR A 141 -4.74 15.36 -13.71
N LYS A 142 -4.84 16.66 -13.97
CA LYS A 142 -4.05 17.70 -13.28
C LYS A 142 -4.53 17.97 -11.85
N ASP A 143 -5.80 17.68 -11.58
CA ASP A 143 -6.43 17.92 -10.28
C ASP A 143 -6.36 16.71 -9.34
N LEU A 144 -5.82 15.59 -9.85
CA LEU A 144 -5.62 14.36 -9.09
C LEU A 144 -4.28 14.45 -8.36
N LEU A 145 -4.34 14.51 -7.03
CA LEU A 145 -3.18 14.55 -6.14
C LEU A 145 -2.93 13.18 -5.51
N LEU A 146 -1.66 12.83 -5.36
CA LEU A 146 -1.22 11.70 -4.56
C LEU A 146 -1.10 12.12 -3.09
N VAL A 147 -1.38 11.19 -2.19
CA VAL A 147 -1.27 11.40 -0.73
C VAL A 147 -0.52 10.24 -0.09
N HIS A 148 -0.07 10.42 1.15
CA HIS A 148 0.74 9.43 1.88
C HIS A 148 1.99 8.94 1.09
N ILE A 149 2.59 9.85 0.31
CA ILE A 149 3.88 9.64 -0.37
C ILE A 149 4.98 10.07 0.59
N LEU A 150 5.56 9.07 1.25
CA LEU A 150 6.37 9.28 2.44
C LEU A 150 7.74 8.65 2.34
N VAL A 151 8.73 9.35 2.88
CA VAL A 151 10.12 8.90 2.98
C VAL A 151 10.67 9.20 4.37
N ARG A 152 11.81 8.60 4.69
CA ARG A 152 12.59 8.88 5.91
C ARG A 152 13.61 10.00 5.66
N LYS A 153 13.92 10.79 6.69
CA LYS A 153 14.99 11.81 6.60
C LYS A 153 16.36 11.14 6.45
N ALA A 154 16.59 10.02 7.14
CA ALA A 154 17.86 9.31 7.08
C ALA A 154 18.10 8.64 5.71
N ASP A 155 17.03 8.27 5.00
CA ASP A 155 17.08 7.68 3.67
C ASP A 155 15.87 8.14 2.83
N PRO A 156 15.96 9.32 2.19
CA PRO A 156 14.86 9.88 1.42
C PRO A 156 14.65 9.16 0.08
N SER A 157 15.52 8.20 -0.25
CA SER A 157 15.48 7.46 -1.51
C SER A 157 14.46 6.33 -1.55
N ARG A 158 13.91 5.98 -0.38
CA ARG A 158 13.01 4.85 -0.17
C ARG A 158 11.68 5.29 0.42
N LEU A 159 10.61 4.70 -0.09
CA LEU A 159 9.27 4.99 0.36
C LEU A 159 8.99 4.35 1.72
N VAL A 160 7.98 4.86 2.43
CA VAL A 160 7.44 4.28 3.66
C VAL A 160 5.95 4.07 3.47
N PHE A 161 5.47 2.86 3.75
CA PHE A 161 4.07 2.51 3.56
C PHE A 161 3.31 2.70 4.86
N ILE A 162 2.67 3.86 5.00
CA ILE A 162 1.66 4.11 6.04
C ILE A 162 0.26 4.19 5.41
N ASP A 163 -0.76 4.30 6.26
CA ASP A 163 -2.17 4.43 5.83
C ASP A 163 -2.62 3.33 4.87
N ASN A 164 -2.19 2.09 5.18
CA ASN A 164 -2.44 0.89 4.38
C ASN A 164 -3.87 0.33 4.56
N ALA A 165 -4.87 1.22 4.59
CA ALA A 165 -6.28 0.87 4.70
C ALA A 165 -6.79 0.24 3.39
N GLY A 166 -6.52 -1.06 3.21
CA GLY A 166 -6.94 -1.80 2.03
C GLY A 166 -8.43 -2.15 2.00
N ARG A 167 -8.91 -2.55 0.82
CA ARG A 167 -10.31 -2.91 0.51
C ARG A 167 -10.43 -4.42 0.29
N PRO A 168 -10.54 -5.23 1.36
CA PRO A 168 -10.51 -6.69 1.25
C PRO A 168 -11.70 -7.30 0.50
N GLN A 169 -12.84 -6.60 0.48
CA GLN A 169 -14.06 -7.06 -0.19
C GLN A 169 -14.18 -6.57 -1.64
N GLN A 170 -13.20 -5.80 -2.14
CA GLN A 170 -13.21 -5.34 -3.53
C GLN A 170 -13.21 -6.53 -4.49
N SER A 171 -14.23 -6.58 -5.35
CA SER A 171 -14.44 -7.63 -6.34
C SER A 171 -13.30 -7.69 -7.35
N THR A 172 -12.94 -8.89 -7.79
CA THR A 172 -11.92 -9.10 -8.83
C THR A 172 -12.30 -8.51 -10.19
N ASN A 173 -13.60 -8.27 -10.43
CA ASN A 173 -14.10 -7.67 -11.68
C ASN A 173 -14.09 -6.14 -11.64
N ASN A 174 -13.69 -5.55 -10.52
CA ASN A 174 -13.67 -4.11 -10.29
C ASN A 174 -12.36 -3.68 -9.62
N LEU A 175 -11.24 -4.37 -9.91
CA LEU A 175 -9.95 -4.01 -9.32
C LEU A 175 -9.45 -2.68 -9.88
N ASN A 176 -8.78 -1.91 -9.03
CA ASN A 176 -8.17 -0.64 -9.40
C ASN A 176 -6.85 -0.87 -10.15
N PHE A 177 -6.92 -0.90 -11.49
CA PHE A 177 -5.74 -1.03 -12.34
C PHE A 177 -4.98 0.30 -12.54
N GLN A 178 -5.56 1.44 -12.15
CA GLN A 178 -4.83 2.70 -12.16
C GLN A 178 -3.62 2.64 -11.23
N LEU A 179 -3.68 1.86 -10.13
CA LEU A 179 -2.56 1.67 -9.20
C LEU A 179 -1.28 1.12 -9.85
N VAL A 180 -1.40 0.43 -10.98
CA VAL A 180 -0.26 -0.15 -11.72
C VAL A 180 -0.01 0.56 -13.05
N GLU A 181 -0.73 1.66 -13.33
CA GLU A 181 -0.56 2.42 -14.56
C GLU A 181 0.81 3.13 -14.59
N GLY A 182 1.52 2.99 -15.71
CA GLY A 182 2.86 3.55 -15.90
C GLY A 182 3.99 2.76 -15.25
N ILE A 183 3.68 1.74 -14.43
CA ILE A 183 4.69 0.87 -13.81
C ILE A 183 5.26 -0.07 -14.86
N ASP A 184 6.58 -0.06 -15.00
CA ASP A 184 7.31 -0.89 -15.97
C ASP A 184 8.20 -1.97 -15.34
N GLU A 185 8.41 -1.93 -14.01
CA GLU A 185 9.16 -2.94 -13.26
C GLU A 185 8.52 -3.31 -11.92
N PHE A 186 8.68 -4.58 -11.53
CA PHE A 186 8.21 -5.12 -10.24
C PHE A 186 9.33 -5.87 -9.50
N PRO A 187 9.27 -5.94 -8.15
CA PRO A 187 10.28 -6.65 -7.34
C PRO A 187 10.22 -8.17 -7.61
N GLU A 188 11.33 -8.72 -8.13
CA GLU A 188 11.42 -10.13 -8.52
C GLU A 188 11.08 -11.06 -7.34
N ARG A 189 11.57 -10.75 -6.14
CA ARG A 189 11.31 -11.55 -4.93
C ARG A 189 9.83 -11.65 -4.59
N ALA A 190 9.09 -10.54 -4.64
CA ALA A 190 7.66 -10.55 -4.35
C ALA A 190 6.89 -11.33 -5.42
N VAL A 191 7.25 -11.12 -6.70
CA VAL A 191 6.69 -11.85 -7.83
C VAL A 191 6.94 -13.35 -7.71
N ALA A 192 8.15 -13.77 -7.30
CA ALA A 192 8.48 -15.17 -7.07
C ALA A 192 7.63 -15.79 -5.95
N VAL A 193 7.36 -15.05 -4.85
CA VAL A 193 6.44 -15.52 -3.80
C VAL A 193 5.03 -15.75 -4.37
N LEU A 194 4.50 -14.81 -5.17
CA LEU A 194 3.19 -14.96 -5.80
C LEU A 194 3.12 -16.15 -6.78
N GLN A 195 4.17 -16.34 -7.58
CA GLN A 195 4.27 -17.44 -8.54
C GLN A 195 4.41 -18.82 -7.86
N SER A 196 5.08 -18.87 -6.70
CA SER A 196 5.33 -20.12 -5.98
C SER A 196 4.06 -20.78 -5.41
N GLY A 197 2.95 -20.06 -5.33
CA GLY A 197 1.74 -20.51 -4.63
C GLY A 197 1.89 -20.62 -3.10
N CYS A 198 3.00 -20.15 -2.53
CA CYS A 198 3.29 -20.24 -1.10
C CYS A 198 2.80 -19.04 -0.28
N LEU A 199 2.14 -18.05 -0.90
CA LEU A 199 1.74 -16.83 -0.20
C LEU A 199 0.87 -17.14 1.03
N SER A 200 -0.15 -18.00 0.90
CA SER A 200 -1.04 -18.33 2.01
C SER A 200 -0.32 -18.97 3.19
N SER A 201 0.56 -19.94 2.96
CA SER A 201 1.29 -20.62 4.05
C SER A 201 2.27 -19.67 4.75
N LEU A 202 2.98 -18.84 3.99
CA LEU A 202 3.92 -17.84 4.52
C LEU A 202 3.18 -16.76 5.32
N LEU A 203 2.06 -16.25 4.80
CA LEU A 203 1.30 -15.20 5.45
C LEU A 203 0.60 -15.70 6.72
N LEU A 204 0.02 -16.90 6.71
CA LEU A 204 -0.53 -17.52 7.92
C LEU A 204 0.56 -17.70 9.00
N ARG A 205 1.75 -18.19 8.62
CA ARG A 205 2.88 -18.33 9.55
C ARG A 205 3.33 -16.99 10.13
N SER A 206 3.37 -15.95 9.29
CA SER A 206 3.72 -14.59 9.71
C SER A 206 2.67 -14.04 10.70
N LEU A 207 1.39 -14.12 10.36
CA LEU A 207 0.28 -13.61 11.17
C LEU A 207 0.13 -14.32 12.52
N TYR A 208 0.49 -15.60 12.59
CA TYR A 208 0.49 -16.38 13.84
C TYR A 208 1.40 -15.80 14.93
N THR A 209 2.38 -14.97 14.56
CA THR A 209 3.25 -14.30 15.53
C THR A 209 2.53 -13.20 16.31
N ASP A 210 1.43 -12.66 15.80
CA ASP A 210 0.52 -11.78 16.52
C ASP A 210 -0.71 -12.56 17.01
N ARG A 211 -0.59 -13.15 18.20
CA ARG A 211 -1.63 -14.03 18.78
C ARG A 211 -2.98 -13.36 18.92
N GLU A 212 -2.98 -12.11 19.31
CA GLU A 212 -4.22 -11.40 19.52
C GLU A 212 -4.92 -11.09 18.19
N PHE A 213 -4.17 -10.74 17.16
CA PHE A 213 -4.71 -10.64 15.81
C PHE A 213 -5.21 -11.99 15.30
N TRP A 214 -4.41 -13.05 15.47
CA TRP A 214 -4.76 -14.39 15.04
C TRP A 214 -6.07 -14.89 15.66
N ASP A 215 -6.17 -14.84 16.98
CA ASP A 215 -7.34 -15.35 17.72
C ASP A 215 -8.59 -14.51 17.44
N SER A 216 -8.46 -13.18 17.40
CA SER A 216 -9.59 -12.27 17.09
C SER A 216 -10.13 -12.42 15.66
N ARG A 217 -9.40 -13.11 14.78
CA ARG A 217 -9.80 -13.41 13.41
C ARG A 217 -10.24 -14.85 13.21
N GLY A 218 -10.41 -15.64 14.28
CA GLY A 218 -10.79 -17.06 14.18
C GLY A 218 -9.65 -17.94 13.66
N GLY A 219 -8.40 -17.53 13.92
CA GLY A 219 -7.20 -18.22 13.51
C GLY A 219 -7.09 -18.43 12.00
N ALA A 220 -6.48 -19.55 11.60
CA ALA A 220 -6.26 -19.86 10.19
C ALA A 220 -7.56 -19.86 9.39
N SER A 221 -8.61 -20.49 9.91
CA SER A 221 -9.88 -20.67 9.20
C SER A 221 -10.55 -19.33 8.88
N GLY A 222 -10.56 -18.37 9.81
CA GLY A 222 -11.15 -17.07 9.55
C GLY A 222 -10.27 -16.13 8.72
N LEU A 223 -8.95 -16.36 8.66
CA LEU A 223 -8.03 -15.61 7.80
C LEU A 223 -7.97 -16.12 6.35
N ARG A 224 -8.23 -17.41 6.11
CA ARG A 224 -8.14 -18.04 4.78
C ARG A 224 -8.92 -17.32 3.67
N PRO A 225 -10.19 -16.91 3.86
CA PRO A 225 -10.94 -16.23 2.80
C PRO A 225 -10.26 -14.93 2.34
N LEU A 226 -9.79 -14.14 3.29
CA LEU A 226 -9.07 -12.90 3.02
C LEU A 226 -7.76 -13.13 2.28
N ILE A 227 -6.97 -14.11 2.76
CA ILE A 227 -5.70 -14.49 2.12
C ILE A 227 -5.94 -15.00 0.70
N HIS A 228 -6.98 -15.79 0.49
CA HIS A 228 -7.35 -16.28 -0.83
C HIS A 228 -7.71 -15.14 -1.80
N THR A 229 -8.40 -14.10 -1.32
CA THR A 229 -8.64 -12.88 -2.11
C THR A 229 -7.33 -12.20 -2.52
N VAL A 230 -6.37 -12.06 -1.61
CA VAL A 230 -5.05 -11.49 -1.91
C VAL A 230 -4.29 -12.36 -2.92
N GLU A 231 -4.31 -13.68 -2.77
CA GLU A 231 -3.71 -14.61 -3.74
C GLU A 231 -4.35 -14.48 -5.12
N ARG A 232 -5.69 -14.39 -5.19
CA ARG A 232 -6.41 -14.23 -6.45
C ARG A 232 -6.02 -12.93 -7.16
N ARG A 233 -5.89 -11.83 -6.42
CA ARG A 233 -5.38 -10.55 -6.95
C ARG A 233 -3.93 -10.68 -7.40
N GLY A 234 -3.10 -11.40 -6.66
CA GLY A 234 -1.74 -11.72 -7.06
C GLY A 234 -1.68 -12.44 -8.40
N GLN A 235 -2.54 -13.43 -8.64
CA GLN A 235 -2.62 -14.12 -9.94
C GLN A 235 -3.04 -13.19 -11.07
N ILE A 236 -3.99 -12.27 -10.81
CA ILE A 236 -4.41 -11.25 -11.79
C ILE A 236 -3.24 -10.30 -12.11
N LEU A 237 -2.48 -9.86 -11.11
CA LEU A 237 -1.30 -9.02 -11.31
C LEU A 237 -0.20 -9.75 -12.08
N LEU A 238 0.06 -11.03 -11.79
CA LEU A 238 1.01 -11.85 -12.53
C LEU A 238 0.64 -11.97 -14.00
N GLN A 239 -0.66 -12.14 -14.30
CA GLN A 239 -1.15 -12.16 -15.67
C GLN A 239 -0.94 -10.80 -16.35
N HIS A 240 -1.23 -9.69 -15.65
CA HIS A 240 -0.96 -8.34 -16.15
C HIS A 240 0.53 -8.11 -16.47
N ILE A 241 1.44 -8.51 -15.57
CA ILE A 241 2.90 -8.44 -15.78
C ILE A 241 3.30 -9.20 -17.04
N ARG A 242 2.76 -10.41 -17.24
CA ARG A 242 3.04 -11.24 -18.42
C ARG A 242 2.51 -10.61 -19.70
N ASP A 243 1.26 -10.18 -19.72
CA ASP A 243 0.59 -9.64 -20.92
C ASP A 243 1.23 -8.33 -21.38
N ARG A 244 1.66 -7.51 -20.43
CA ARG A 244 2.35 -6.25 -20.68
C ARG A 244 3.87 -6.38 -20.83
N LYS A 245 4.43 -7.57 -20.60
CA LYS A 245 5.88 -7.86 -20.65
C LYS A 245 6.70 -6.92 -19.75
N LEU A 246 6.20 -6.69 -18.53
CA LEU A 246 6.84 -5.82 -17.55
C LEU A 246 8.09 -6.47 -16.97
N GLN A 247 9.06 -5.65 -16.58
CA GLN A 247 10.37 -6.10 -16.11
C GLN A 247 10.30 -6.60 -14.67
N LEU A 248 11.19 -7.54 -14.33
CA LEU A 248 11.42 -7.97 -12.95
C LEU A 248 12.82 -7.52 -12.55
N ASN A 249 12.93 -6.81 -11.44
CA ASN A 249 14.19 -6.27 -10.97
C ASN A 249 14.68 -7.03 -9.72
N ARG A 250 15.91 -7.56 -9.82
CA ARG A 250 16.58 -8.40 -8.82
C ARG A 250 17.22 -7.60 -7.69
N ASP A 251 17.63 -6.38 -7.98
CA ASP A 251 18.38 -5.52 -7.07
C ASP A 251 17.46 -4.78 -6.10
N LEU A 252 16.26 -5.35 -5.85
CA LEU A 252 15.15 -4.73 -5.11
C LEU A 252 14.86 -5.37 -3.76
#